data_AF-A0A7S4SZ89-F1
#
_entry.id   AF-A0A7S4SZ89-F1
#
_cell.length_a   1.000
_cell.length_b   1.000
_cell.length_c   1.000
_cell.angle_alpha   90.00
_cell.angle_beta   90.00
_cell.angle_gamma   90.00
#
_symmetry.space_group_name_H-M   'P 1'
#
loop_
_entity.id
_entity.type
_entity.pdbx_description
1 polymer ?
#
loop_
_entity_poly.entity_id
_entity_poly.type
_entity_poly.pdbx_seq_one_letter_code
_entity_poly.pdbx_strand_id
1 'polypeptide(L)'
;MRPALLFAAMVPLAAGHGAMQYPPSWIDPSGKWGLHAGTQCMAGCHGTAPGAVQHGTQGCGCQWYTNWTHIPGPPTIPRESPLRTYMDWDFGDGVLRDWTVQSPWRAPGTAPTFSPCGVDGGNLRGCPYGNSDLKGCAGGGYAHGPDARAYYPRFKSPKTTEWKAGAVVETAWGLTANHGGGYSFRLCKRPSNMTELTEECFQRTVLDFEGDTQWVQYGE
;
A
#
# COMPACT_ATOMS: atom_id res chain seq x y z
N MET A 1 -14.75 37.72 -28.17
CA MET A 1 -14.41 37.16 -26.85
C MET A 1 -14.60 35.65 -26.94
N ARG A 2 -13.54 34.86 -26.81
CA ARG A 2 -13.64 33.39 -26.80
C ARG A 2 -13.89 32.92 -25.36
N PRO A 3 -14.84 32.02 -25.10
CA PRO A 3 -15.03 31.48 -23.77
C PRO A 3 -13.87 30.52 -23.46
N ALA A 4 -13.22 30.73 -22.31
CA ALA A 4 -12.25 29.79 -21.79
C ALA A 4 -13.01 28.59 -21.20
N LEU A 5 -12.81 27.39 -21.76
CA LEU A 5 -13.25 26.16 -21.12
C LEU A 5 -12.37 25.89 -19.90
N LEU A 6 -12.95 25.97 -18.71
CA LEU A 6 -12.37 25.40 -17.50
C LEU A 6 -12.55 23.87 -17.56
N PHE A 7 -11.45 23.15 -17.78
CA PHE A 7 -11.40 21.73 -17.48
C PHE A 7 -11.29 21.56 -15.96
N ALA A 8 -12.39 21.21 -15.31
CA ALA A 8 -12.36 20.67 -13.96
C ALA A 8 -11.73 19.27 -14.05
N ALA A 9 -10.43 19.18 -13.76
CA ALA A 9 -9.78 17.90 -13.53
C ALA A 9 -10.37 17.31 -12.23
N MET A 10 -11.29 16.36 -12.37
CA MET A 10 -11.64 15.48 -11.26
C MET A 10 -10.39 14.65 -10.96
N VAL A 11 -9.63 15.05 -9.95
CA VAL A 11 -8.55 14.22 -9.41
C VAL A 11 -9.23 13.03 -8.78
N PRO A 12 -9.06 11.80 -9.30
CA PRO A 12 -9.59 10.62 -8.64
C PRO A 12 -8.96 10.56 -7.25
N LEU A 13 -9.78 10.18 -6.26
CA LEU A 13 -9.42 10.11 -4.86
C LEU A 13 -8.00 9.56 -4.68
N ALA A 14 -7.20 10.30 -3.91
CA ALA A 14 -5.88 9.89 -3.51
C ALA A 14 -5.99 8.56 -2.72
N ALA A 15 -5.54 7.44 -3.29
CA ALA A 15 -5.58 6.12 -2.70
C ALA A 15 -4.19 5.44 -2.65
N GLY A 16 -3.65 5.15 -1.47
CA GLY A 16 -2.36 4.45 -1.22
C GLY A 16 -2.21 3.11 -1.92
N HIS A 17 -1.49 3.07 -3.04
CA HIS A 17 -1.26 1.81 -3.75
C HIS A 17 0.21 1.63 -4.12
N GLY A 18 0.81 0.59 -3.56
CA GLY A 18 2.15 0.15 -3.91
C GLY A 18 2.45 -1.20 -3.28
N ALA A 19 3.46 -1.86 -3.82
CA ALA A 19 3.88 -3.17 -3.33
C ALA A 19 5.38 -3.38 -3.55
N MET A 20 5.97 -4.25 -2.76
CA MET A 20 7.32 -4.72 -2.97
C MET A 20 7.37 -5.54 -4.26
N GLN A 21 8.27 -5.17 -5.17
CA GLN A 21 8.46 -5.78 -6.48
C GLN A 21 9.75 -6.61 -6.55
N TYR A 22 10.76 -6.19 -5.80
CA TYR A 22 12.02 -6.93 -5.67
C TYR A 22 12.44 -7.05 -4.20
N PRO A 23 12.83 -8.24 -3.73
CA PRO A 23 12.73 -9.52 -4.45
C PRO A 23 11.27 -9.87 -4.81
N PRO A 24 11.04 -10.86 -5.70
CA PRO A 24 9.70 -11.27 -6.08
C PRO A 24 8.84 -11.64 -4.86
N SER A 25 7.66 -11.05 -4.75
CA SER A 25 6.68 -11.40 -3.71
C SER A 25 5.88 -12.65 -4.11
N TRP A 26 5.09 -13.21 -3.19
CA TRP A 26 4.17 -14.30 -3.54
C TRP A 26 3.02 -13.84 -4.47
N ILE A 27 2.83 -12.53 -4.66
CA ILE A 27 1.82 -11.97 -5.57
C ILE A 27 2.38 -11.89 -7.01
N ASP A 28 3.66 -11.54 -7.15
CA ASP A 28 4.42 -11.62 -8.39
C ASP A 28 5.58 -12.63 -8.27
N PRO A 29 5.31 -13.95 -8.30
CA PRO A 29 6.37 -14.96 -8.15
C PRO A 29 7.36 -14.98 -9.33
N SER A 30 7.05 -14.29 -10.43
CA SER A 30 7.97 -14.10 -11.55
C SER A 30 8.92 -12.92 -11.32
N GLY A 31 8.51 -11.95 -10.51
CA GLY A 31 9.19 -10.67 -10.28
C GLY A 31 9.22 -9.75 -11.51
N LYS A 32 8.54 -10.11 -12.60
CA LYS A 32 8.65 -9.39 -13.87
C LYS A 32 7.64 -8.24 -13.96
N TRP A 33 6.41 -8.44 -13.50
CA TRP A 33 5.36 -7.44 -13.65
C TRP A 33 5.70 -6.14 -12.93
N GLY A 34 6.21 -6.24 -11.71
CA GLY A 34 6.54 -5.08 -10.89
C GLY A 34 7.61 -4.14 -11.45
N LEU A 35 8.49 -4.67 -12.31
CA LEU A 35 9.69 -3.99 -12.80
C LEU A 35 9.51 -3.37 -14.19
N HIS A 36 8.41 -3.68 -14.89
CA HIS A 36 8.07 -3.06 -16.17
C HIS A 36 7.26 -1.76 -16.00
N ALA A 37 7.36 -0.88 -16.98
CA ALA A 37 6.69 0.42 -16.94
C ALA A 37 5.15 0.28 -16.93
N GLY A 38 4.52 0.87 -15.92
CA GLY A 38 3.06 0.94 -15.80
C GLY A 38 2.38 -0.34 -15.31
N THR A 39 3.14 -1.39 -14.99
CA THR A 39 2.60 -2.69 -14.60
C THR A 39 2.74 -3.01 -13.12
N GLN A 40 3.12 -2.03 -12.29
CA GLN A 40 3.46 -2.24 -10.88
C GLN A 40 2.29 -2.77 -10.03
N CYS A 41 1.04 -2.60 -10.47
CA CYS A 41 -0.12 -3.20 -9.81
C CYS A 41 -0.58 -4.54 -10.42
N MET A 42 -0.15 -4.86 -11.65
CA MET A 42 -0.83 -5.83 -12.50
C MET A 42 -0.63 -7.29 -12.08
N ALA A 43 0.37 -7.57 -11.25
CA ALA A 43 0.63 -8.92 -10.75
C ALA A 43 -0.52 -9.45 -9.90
N GLY A 44 -0.87 -10.73 -10.04
CA GLY A 44 -1.87 -11.38 -9.18
C GLY A 44 -3.33 -10.97 -9.44
N CYS A 45 -3.59 -10.02 -10.34
CA CYS A 45 -4.93 -9.55 -10.64
C CYS A 45 -5.87 -10.67 -11.09
N HIS A 46 -7.06 -10.72 -10.50
CA HIS A 46 -8.13 -11.65 -10.84
C HIS A 46 -9.51 -11.06 -10.53
N GLY A 47 -10.58 -11.77 -10.90
CA GLY A 47 -11.95 -11.43 -10.50
C GLY A 47 -12.40 -10.03 -10.90
N THR A 48 -13.39 -9.48 -10.19
CA THR A 48 -13.88 -8.11 -10.38
C THR A 48 -14.15 -7.52 -9.02
N ALA A 49 -13.46 -6.43 -8.69
CA ALA A 49 -13.63 -5.77 -7.42
C ALA A 49 -15.06 -5.25 -7.33
N PRO A 50 -15.70 -5.34 -6.16
CA PRO A 50 -17.03 -4.80 -6.01
C PRO A 50 -17.09 -3.31 -6.36
N GLY A 51 -18.02 -2.95 -7.24
CA GLY A 51 -18.14 -1.58 -7.77
C GLY A 51 -17.19 -1.27 -8.93
N ALA A 52 -16.29 -2.18 -9.31
CA ALA A 52 -15.51 -2.05 -10.53
C ALA A 52 -16.30 -2.57 -11.74
N VAL A 53 -16.21 -1.82 -12.84
CA VAL A 53 -16.80 -2.23 -14.14
C VAL A 53 -15.85 -3.16 -14.89
N GLN A 54 -14.54 -3.07 -14.62
CA GLN A 54 -13.51 -3.85 -15.28
C GLN A 54 -13.13 -5.11 -14.48
N HIS A 55 -13.03 -6.23 -15.19
CA HIS A 55 -12.40 -7.45 -14.69
C HIS A 55 -10.89 -7.25 -14.43
N GLY A 56 -10.30 -8.09 -13.58
CA GLY A 56 -8.89 -8.04 -13.22
C GLY A 56 -8.57 -6.94 -12.19
N THR A 57 -9.49 -6.66 -11.27
CA THR A 57 -9.37 -5.56 -10.30
C THR A 57 -9.24 -6.02 -8.84
N GLN A 58 -9.28 -7.34 -8.57
CA GLN A 58 -9.04 -7.94 -7.24
C GLN A 58 -7.70 -8.66 -7.20
N GLY A 59 -7.11 -8.82 -6.02
CA GLY A 59 -5.90 -9.62 -5.80
C GLY A 59 -4.63 -9.07 -6.44
N CYS A 60 -4.74 -7.93 -7.13
CA CYS A 60 -3.64 -7.21 -7.75
C CYS A 60 -2.56 -6.86 -6.71
N GLY A 61 -1.30 -6.83 -7.12
CA GLY A 61 -0.14 -6.59 -6.24
C GLY A 61 -0.31 -5.38 -5.34
N CYS A 62 -0.84 -4.29 -5.88
CA CYS A 62 -1.02 -3.05 -5.15
C CYS A 62 -2.29 -2.98 -4.28
N GLN A 63 -3.13 -4.03 -4.27
CA GLN A 63 -4.43 -4.05 -3.57
C GLN A 63 -4.36 -4.65 -2.16
N TRP A 64 -3.19 -5.12 -1.71
CA TRP A 64 -3.01 -5.76 -0.41
C TRP A 64 -2.53 -4.76 0.65
N TYR A 65 -3.45 -4.06 1.29
CA TYR A 65 -3.13 -3.00 2.27
C TYR A 65 -4.17 -2.94 3.40
N THR A 66 -4.10 -1.93 4.26
CA THR A 66 -5.19 -1.56 5.18
C THR A 66 -5.66 -0.17 4.77
N ASN A 67 -6.95 -0.01 4.43
CA ASN A 67 -7.50 1.27 4.03
C ASN A 67 -7.99 2.06 5.26
N TRP A 68 -8.27 3.35 5.07
CA TRP A 68 -8.94 4.21 6.05
C TRP A 68 -8.32 4.14 7.45
N THR A 69 -6.99 4.23 7.48
CA THR A 69 -6.17 4.05 8.68
C THR A 69 -5.58 5.38 9.11
N HIS A 70 -5.65 5.66 10.41
CA HIS A 70 -5.21 6.92 11.00
C HIS A 70 -4.32 6.65 12.21
N ILE A 71 -3.37 7.56 12.48
CA ILE A 71 -2.57 7.49 13.70
C ILE A 71 -3.46 7.71 14.94
N PRO A 72 -3.24 6.99 16.06
CA PRO A 72 -4.10 7.08 17.25
C PRO A 72 -3.80 8.32 18.12
N GLY A 73 -2.69 9.01 17.85
CA GLY A 73 -2.20 10.13 18.64
C GLY A 73 -1.66 11.26 17.78
N PRO A 74 -1.00 12.25 18.40
CA PRO A 74 -0.39 13.35 17.65
C PRO A 74 0.73 12.85 16.71
N PRO A 75 0.98 13.56 15.59
CA PRO A 75 2.04 13.20 14.67
C PRO A 75 3.42 13.35 15.34
N THR A 76 4.31 12.38 15.14
CA THR A 76 5.72 12.47 15.55
C THR A 76 6.59 13.17 14.51
N ILE A 77 6.14 13.17 13.25
CA ILE A 77 6.71 13.97 12.16
C ILE A 77 5.92 15.28 12.06
N PRO A 78 6.52 16.43 12.44
CA PRO A 78 5.82 17.71 12.45
C PRO A 78 5.54 18.23 11.02
N ARG A 79 4.66 19.22 10.90
CA ARG A 79 4.22 19.81 9.63
C ARG A 79 5.40 20.38 8.83
N GLU A 80 6.40 20.90 9.52
CA GLU A 80 7.58 21.57 8.98
C GLU A 80 8.73 20.58 8.68
N SER A 81 8.55 19.28 8.94
CA SER A 81 9.59 18.29 8.74
C SER A 81 9.95 18.15 7.26
N PRO A 82 11.25 18.04 6.90
CA PRO A 82 11.67 17.74 5.53
C PRO A 82 11.29 16.31 5.10
N LEU A 83 10.87 15.45 6.04
CA LEU A 83 10.34 14.11 5.74
C LEU A 83 8.91 14.16 5.18
N ARG A 84 8.27 15.33 5.19
CA ARG A 84 6.93 15.52 4.69
C ARG A 84 6.93 15.59 3.16
N THR A 85 6.56 14.49 2.52
CA THR A 85 6.58 14.39 1.04
C THR A 85 5.29 14.89 0.36
N TYR A 86 4.23 15.18 1.12
CA TYR A 86 3.06 15.93 0.66
C TYR A 86 2.86 17.21 1.46
N MET A 87 2.54 18.28 0.74
CA MET A 87 2.34 19.60 1.34
C MET A 87 0.87 19.87 1.67
N ASP A 88 0.66 20.98 2.36
CA ASP A 88 -0.68 21.50 2.62
C ASP A 88 -1.42 21.73 1.31
N TRP A 89 -2.72 21.46 1.32
CA TRP A 89 -3.56 21.53 0.14
C TRP A 89 -4.70 22.52 0.34
N ASP A 90 -5.01 23.29 -0.70
CA ASP A 90 -6.18 24.14 -0.77
C ASP A 90 -7.30 23.39 -1.49
N PHE A 91 -8.39 23.14 -0.78
CA PHE A 91 -9.55 22.41 -1.31
C PHE A 91 -10.51 23.31 -2.11
N GLY A 92 -10.05 24.47 -2.56
CA GLY A 92 -10.76 25.37 -3.46
C GLY A 92 -11.34 26.61 -2.78
N ASP A 93 -10.90 26.92 -1.56
CA ASP A 93 -11.41 28.04 -0.76
C ASP A 93 -10.32 29.04 -0.32
N GLY A 94 -9.11 28.92 -0.87
CA GLY A 94 -8.00 29.83 -0.59
C GLY A 94 -7.23 29.49 0.69
N VAL A 95 -7.57 28.39 1.37
CA VAL A 95 -6.98 28.02 2.67
C VAL A 95 -6.21 26.71 2.55
N LEU A 96 -4.88 26.81 2.64
CA LEU A 96 -3.98 25.67 2.74
C LEU A 96 -4.16 24.95 4.08
N ARG A 97 -4.46 23.65 4.03
CA ARG A 97 -4.67 22.80 5.20
C ARG A 97 -3.70 21.63 5.22
N ASP A 98 -3.21 21.30 6.42
CA ASP A 98 -2.49 20.04 6.66
C ASP A 98 -3.50 18.89 6.70
N TRP A 99 -3.90 18.42 5.52
CA TRP A 99 -4.81 17.29 5.35
C TRP A 99 -4.15 15.96 5.73
N THR A 100 -2.83 15.94 5.87
CA THR A 100 -2.03 14.73 6.17
C THR A 100 -1.84 14.49 7.66
N VAL A 101 -2.31 15.39 8.53
CA VAL A 101 -2.01 15.39 9.97
C VAL A 101 -2.27 14.05 10.67
N GLN A 102 -3.29 13.30 10.22
CA GLN A 102 -3.65 11.98 10.76
C GLN A 102 -3.17 10.80 9.89
N SER A 103 -2.45 11.05 8.80
CA SER A 103 -1.96 10.00 7.91
C SER A 103 -0.97 9.07 8.65
N PRO A 104 -0.98 7.74 8.40
CA PRO A 104 -0.14 6.77 9.10
C PRO A 104 1.34 7.11 9.13
N TRP A 105 1.85 7.70 8.05
CA TRP A 105 3.26 8.08 7.94
C TRP A 105 3.65 9.28 8.80
N ARG A 106 2.70 10.04 9.37
CA ARG A 106 3.02 11.12 10.32
C ARG A 106 3.40 10.62 11.71
N ALA A 107 3.13 9.35 12.02
CA ALA A 107 3.69 8.64 13.16
C ALA A 107 3.91 7.16 12.77
N PRO A 108 4.96 6.85 11.99
CA PRO A 108 5.18 5.53 11.42
C PRO A 108 5.12 4.40 12.45
N GLY A 109 4.41 3.33 12.14
CA GLY A 109 4.28 2.15 13.01
C GLY A 109 3.22 2.25 14.11
N THR A 110 2.57 3.41 14.30
CA THR A 110 1.55 3.58 15.35
C THR A 110 0.11 3.33 14.87
N ALA A 111 -0.14 3.47 13.58
CA ALA A 111 -1.47 3.32 13.01
C ALA A 111 -1.87 1.84 12.96
N PRO A 112 -3.11 1.48 13.34
CA PRO A 112 -3.55 0.09 13.40
C PRO A 112 -3.70 -0.52 12.00
N THR A 113 -3.32 -1.78 11.85
CA THR A 113 -3.47 -2.53 10.59
C THR A 113 -4.39 -3.72 10.78
N PHE A 114 -5.21 -4.07 9.78
CA PHE A 114 -6.05 -5.28 9.85
C PHE A 114 -5.23 -6.57 9.77
N SER A 115 -4.20 -6.56 8.93
CA SER A 115 -3.31 -7.69 8.70
C SER A 115 -1.90 -7.18 8.41
N PRO A 116 -0.84 -7.77 8.99
CA PRO A 116 0.54 -7.41 8.68
C PRO A 116 0.95 -7.77 7.25
N CYS A 117 0.18 -8.63 6.57
CA CYS A 117 0.42 -9.02 5.17
C CYS A 117 -0.54 -8.35 4.19
N GLY A 118 -1.38 -7.43 4.68
CA GLY A 118 -2.39 -6.73 3.88
C GLY A 118 -3.70 -7.49 3.74
N VAL A 119 -4.74 -6.73 3.39
CA VAL A 119 -6.07 -7.20 3.05
C VAL A 119 -6.35 -6.76 1.63
N ASP A 120 -6.84 -7.66 0.80
CA ASP A 120 -7.23 -7.34 -0.57
C ASP A 120 -8.33 -6.26 -0.57
N GLY A 121 -8.14 -5.16 -1.29
CA GLY A 121 -9.05 -4.01 -1.25
C GLY A 121 -9.10 -3.26 0.11
N GLY A 122 -8.28 -3.66 1.08
CA GLY A 122 -8.01 -2.92 2.30
C GLY A 122 -9.06 -2.97 3.42
N ASN A 123 -10.22 -3.62 3.24
CA ASN A 123 -11.33 -3.56 4.21
C ASN A 123 -11.95 -4.93 4.52
N LEU A 124 -11.34 -5.68 5.45
CA LEU A 124 -11.74 -7.06 5.77
C LEU A 124 -13.18 -7.19 6.31
N ARG A 125 -13.69 -6.15 6.97
CA ARG A 125 -14.99 -6.17 7.66
C ARG A 125 -16.04 -5.27 7.00
N GLY A 126 -15.80 -4.86 5.76
CA GLY A 126 -16.69 -3.99 5.00
C GLY A 126 -16.61 -2.50 5.36
N CYS A 127 -17.40 -1.70 4.63
CA CYS A 127 -17.39 -0.23 4.70
C CYS A 127 -18.82 0.34 4.84
N PRO A 128 -19.14 1.10 5.91
CA PRO A 128 -18.35 1.27 7.13
C PRO A 128 -18.11 -0.09 7.82
N TYR A 129 -17.22 -0.10 8.80
CA TYR A 129 -16.88 -1.32 9.54
C TYR A 129 -18.14 -2.10 9.98
N GLY A 130 -18.19 -3.40 9.65
CA GLY A 130 -19.29 -4.30 9.98
C GLY A 130 -20.46 -4.28 8.99
N ASN A 131 -20.43 -3.42 7.96
CA ASN A 131 -21.45 -3.42 6.91
C ASN A 131 -21.36 -4.70 6.08
N SER A 132 -22.48 -5.38 5.83
CA SER A 132 -22.56 -6.60 5.04
C SER A 132 -22.56 -6.39 3.52
N ASP A 133 -22.71 -5.15 3.05
CA ASP A 133 -22.63 -4.81 1.63
C ASP A 133 -21.22 -5.07 1.09
N LEU A 134 -21.14 -5.61 -0.14
CA LEU A 134 -19.88 -5.90 -0.81
C LEU A 134 -19.32 -4.69 -1.57
N LYS A 135 -20.06 -3.60 -1.77
CA LYS A 135 -19.67 -2.43 -2.62
C LYS A 135 -18.25 -1.88 -2.39
N GLY A 136 -17.78 -1.12 -3.38
CA GLY A 136 -16.55 -0.34 -3.29
C GLY A 136 -16.56 0.63 -2.11
N CYS A 137 -15.38 0.86 -1.53
CA CYS A 137 -15.15 1.74 -0.39
C CYS A 137 -14.56 3.08 -0.84
N ALA A 138 -14.75 4.12 -0.02
CA ALA A 138 -14.03 5.38 -0.20
C ALA A 138 -12.51 5.17 -0.12
N GLY A 139 -11.75 6.04 -0.80
CA GLY A 139 -10.28 5.95 -0.80
C GLY A 139 -9.70 4.77 -1.60
N GLY A 140 -10.45 4.24 -2.58
CA GLY A 140 -9.93 3.29 -3.57
C GLY A 140 -9.95 1.81 -3.16
N GLY A 141 -10.43 1.48 -1.96
CA GLY A 141 -10.58 0.09 -1.50
C GLY A 141 -11.96 -0.52 -1.81
N TYR A 142 -12.20 -1.74 -1.35
CA TYR A 142 -13.51 -2.40 -1.40
C TYR A 142 -13.74 -3.30 -0.18
N ALA A 143 -15.01 -3.60 0.07
CA ALA A 143 -15.46 -4.33 1.23
C ALA A 143 -15.18 -5.84 1.12
N HIS A 144 -14.86 -6.45 2.27
CA HIS A 144 -14.76 -7.91 2.49
C HIS A 144 -13.72 -8.64 1.63
N GLY A 145 -12.66 -7.97 1.19
CA GLY A 145 -11.55 -8.68 0.58
C GLY A 145 -10.80 -9.55 1.59
N PRO A 146 -10.18 -10.66 1.14
CA PRO A 146 -9.51 -11.61 2.02
C PRO A 146 -8.25 -11.02 2.69
N ASP A 147 -7.95 -11.52 3.90
CA ASP A 147 -6.63 -11.38 4.51
C ASP A 147 -5.59 -12.21 3.75
N ALA A 148 -4.47 -11.59 3.35
CA ALA A 148 -3.39 -12.26 2.63
C ALA A 148 -2.86 -13.51 3.35
N ARG A 149 -2.85 -13.52 4.69
CA ARG A 149 -2.41 -14.68 5.49
C ARG A 149 -3.31 -15.89 5.27
N ALA A 150 -4.62 -15.69 5.27
CA ALA A 150 -5.60 -16.73 5.02
C ALA A 150 -5.71 -17.08 3.53
N TYR A 151 -5.45 -16.11 2.66
CA TYR A 151 -5.40 -16.31 1.20
C TYR A 151 -4.14 -17.04 0.74
N TYR A 152 -3.10 -17.09 1.57
CA TYR A 152 -1.78 -17.60 1.22
C TYR A 152 -1.77 -18.95 0.46
N PRO A 153 -2.55 -19.98 0.85
CA PRO A 153 -2.59 -21.27 0.12
C PRO A 153 -3.09 -21.16 -1.33
N ARG A 154 -3.73 -20.05 -1.70
CA ARG A 154 -4.26 -19.80 -3.05
C ARG A 154 -3.27 -19.03 -3.94
N PHE A 155 -2.21 -18.44 -3.38
CA PHE A 155 -1.15 -17.87 -4.21
C PHE A 155 -0.46 -18.98 -4.99
N LYS A 156 -0.41 -18.84 -6.32
CA LYS A 156 0.19 -19.84 -7.20
C LYS A 156 1.71 -19.71 -7.15
N SER A 157 2.39 -20.78 -6.78
CA SER A 157 3.86 -20.91 -6.90
C SER A 157 4.66 -19.81 -6.17
N PRO A 158 4.42 -19.56 -4.85
CA PRO A 158 5.23 -18.62 -4.10
C PRO A 158 6.69 -19.07 -4.11
N LYS A 159 7.60 -18.18 -4.51
CA LYS A 159 9.05 -18.45 -4.50
C LYS A 159 9.67 -17.94 -3.21
N THR A 160 10.63 -18.69 -2.70
CA THR A 160 11.50 -18.26 -1.61
C THR A 160 12.73 -17.61 -2.21
N THR A 161 13.06 -16.41 -1.75
CA THR A 161 14.36 -15.79 -2.01
C THR A 161 15.29 -16.13 -0.85
N GLU A 162 16.48 -16.62 -1.15
CA GLU A 162 17.47 -17.01 -0.15
C GLU A 162 18.55 -15.94 0.00
N TRP A 163 18.85 -15.57 1.24
CA TRP A 163 19.90 -14.64 1.56
C TRP A 163 20.77 -15.16 2.68
N LYS A 164 22.03 -14.73 2.68
CA LYS A 164 22.90 -14.91 3.83
C LYS A 164 22.48 -13.93 4.93
N ALA A 165 22.33 -14.42 6.17
CA ALA A 165 22.04 -13.56 7.31
C ALA A 165 23.09 -12.43 7.43
N GLY A 166 22.62 -11.19 7.62
CA GLY A 166 23.47 -9.99 7.68
C GLY A 166 23.93 -9.46 6.31
N ALA A 167 23.46 -10.04 5.19
CA ALA A 167 23.74 -9.48 3.87
C ALA A 167 22.96 -8.17 3.64
N VAL A 168 23.61 -7.25 2.93
CA VAL A 168 22.95 -6.12 2.26
C VAL A 168 22.27 -6.63 1.01
N VAL A 169 21.01 -6.26 0.81
CA VAL A 169 20.22 -6.70 -0.35
C VAL A 169 19.51 -5.50 -0.98
N GLU A 170 19.39 -5.54 -2.31
CA GLU A 170 18.60 -4.56 -3.04
C GLU A 170 17.11 -4.92 -2.94
N THR A 171 16.26 -3.89 -2.87
CA THR A 171 14.81 -4.03 -2.89
C THR A 171 14.21 -2.99 -3.82
N ALA A 172 13.04 -3.29 -4.37
CA ALA A 172 12.29 -2.37 -5.20
C ALA A 172 10.85 -2.28 -4.70
N TRP A 173 10.33 -1.05 -4.61
CA TRP A 173 8.94 -0.78 -4.29
C TRP A 173 8.26 -0.08 -5.46
N GLY A 174 7.20 -0.69 -5.98
CA GLY A 174 6.41 -0.13 -7.07
C GLY A 174 5.36 0.81 -6.51
N LEU A 175 5.43 2.09 -6.87
CA LEU A 175 4.44 3.09 -6.49
C LEU A 175 3.45 3.30 -7.62
N THR A 176 2.16 3.06 -7.36
CA THR A 176 1.08 3.23 -8.34
C THR A 176 0.20 4.43 -8.03
N ALA A 177 0.17 4.82 -6.75
CA ALA A 177 -0.43 6.07 -6.30
C ALA A 177 0.37 6.58 -5.10
N ASN A 178 0.75 7.86 -5.15
CA ASN A 178 1.61 8.49 -4.16
C ASN A 178 0.77 9.21 -3.10
N HIS A 179 0.91 8.82 -1.84
CA HIS A 179 0.22 9.45 -0.69
C HIS A 179 1.22 10.08 0.28
N GLY A 180 2.46 10.18 -0.19
CA GLY A 180 3.59 10.57 0.60
C GLY A 180 3.99 9.55 1.64
N GLY A 181 4.71 10.04 2.63
CA GLY A 181 5.40 9.22 3.61
C GLY A 181 6.62 8.52 3.04
N GLY A 182 6.89 7.34 3.58
CA GLY A 182 7.99 6.47 3.21
C GLY A 182 7.64 5.00 3.51
N TYR A 183 8.62 4.12 3.34
CA TYR A 183 8.48 2.69 3.56
C TYR A 183 9.56 2.19 4.52
N SER A 184 9.29 1.06 5.15
CA SER A 184 10.25 0.34 6.01
C SER A 184 10.16 -1.14 5.68
N PHE A 185 11.28 -1.85 5.79
CA PHE A 185 11.30 -3.30 5.67
C PHE A 185 11.41 -3.92 7.05
N ARG A 186 10.70 -5.03 7.25
CA ARG A 186 10.65 -5.72 8.54
C ARG A 186 10.60 -7.21 8.31
N LEU A 187 11.19 -7.97 9.23
CA LEU A 187 11.16 -9.42 9.17
C LEU A 187 10.38 -10.00 10.34
N CYS A 188 9.60 -11.04 10.06
CA CYS A 188 9.02 -11.90 11.07
C CYS A 188 9.37 -13.34 10.70
N LYS A 189 9.74 -14.15 11.70
CA LYS A 189 9.98 -15.58 11.48
C LYS A 189 8.68 -16.23 11.02
N ARG A 190 8.72 -16.88 9.86
CA ARG A 190 7.54 -17.53 9.28
C ARG A 190 7.06 -18.69 10.19
N PRO A 191 5.78 -18.69 10.63
CA PRO A 191 5.16 -19.79 11.34
C PRO A 191 4.73 -20.91 10.39
N SER A 192 4.33 -22.07 10.94
CA SER A 192 3.72 -23.15 10.16
C SER A 192 2.38 -22.73 9.55
N ASN A 193 1.60 -21.94 10.29
CA ASN A 193 0.34 -21.37 9.82
C ASN A 193 0.47 -19.85 9.67
N MET A 194 0.31 -19.34 8.44
CA MET A 194 0.48 -17.92 8.13
C MET A 194 -0.46 -17.00 8.91
N THR A 195 -1.62 -17.46 9.38
CA THR A 195 -2.54 -16.65 10.20
C THR A 195 -1.98 -16.31 11.58
N GLU A 196 -0.90 -16.99 12.02
CA GLU A 196 -0.18 -16.68 13.27
C GLU A 196 0.79 -15.50 13.13
N LEU A 197 1.06 -15.01 11.90
CA LEU A 197 1.85 -13.79 11.72
C LEU A 197 1.10 -12.60 12.31
N THR A 198 1.78 -11.78 13.11
CA THR A 198 1.22 -10.56 13.70
C THR A 198 2.08 -9.35 13.39
N GLU A 199 1.48 -8.15 13.45
CA GLU A 199 2.20 -6.90 13.27
C GLU A 199 3.28 -6.71 14.36
N GLU A 200 3.00 -7.13 15.59
CA GLU A 200 3.96 -7.08 16.70
C GLU A 200 5.21 -7.94 16.42
N CYS A 201 5.09 -9.02 15.66
CA CYS A 201 6.25 -9.81 15.25
C CYS A 201 7.17 -9.03 14.30
N PHE A 202 6.58 -8.37 13.29
CA PHE A 202 7.33 -7.55 12.34
C PHE A 202 7.95 -6.32 13.02
N GLN A 203 7.24 -5.68 13.93
CA GLN A 203 7.74 -4.51 14.66
C GLN A 203 8.98 -4.79 15.54
N ARG A 204 9.24 -6.06 15.90
CA ARG A 204 10.45 -6.44 16.64
C ARG A 204 11.72 -6.45 15.79
N THR A 205 11.61 -6.51 14.47
CA THR A 205 12.76 -6.64 13.57
C THR A 205 12.60 -5.69 12.39
N VAL A 206 12.76 -4.40 12.66
CA VAL A 206 12.85 -3.37 11.62
C VAL A 206 14.25 -3.43 11.00
N LEU A 207 14.32 -3.40 9.67
CA LEU A 207 15.59 -3.39 8.94
C LEU A 207 16.02 -1.96 8.63
N ASP A 208 17.31 -1.72 8.72
CA ASP A 208 17.93 -0.46 8.32
C ASP A 208 18.16 -0.44 6.80
N PHE A 209 18.06 0.76 6.23
CA PHE A 209 18.55 0.99 4.87
C PHE A 209 20.08 1.07 4.87
N GLU A 210 20.71 0.45 3.87
CA GLU A 210 22.15 0.57 3.66
C GLU A 210 22.44 1.75 2.71
N GLY A 211 23.40 2.60 3.09
CA GLY A 211 23.87 3.72 2.28
C GLY A 211 22.92 4.93 2.25
N ASP A 212 23.21 5.87 1.34
CA ASP A 212 22.52 7.15 1.18
C ASP A 212 21.88 7.33 -0.20
N THR A 213 21.88 6.28 -1.03
CA THR A 213 21.47 6.34 -2.43
C THR A 213 20.21 5.52 -2.66
N GLN A 214 19.24 6.15 -3.33
CA GLN A 214 18.04 5.51 -3.89
C GLN A 214 17.83 6.09 -5.30
N TRP A 215 17.24 5.32 -6.20
CA TRP A 215 16.94 5.77 -7.56
C TRP A 215 15.51 5.41 -7.96
N VAL A 216 14.98 6.18 -8.90
CA VAL A 216 13.71 5.86 -9.56
C VAL A 216 14.01 5.05 -10.80
N GLN A 217 13.47 3.84 -10.88
CA GLN A 217 13.52 3.03 -12.07
C GLN A 217 12.27 3.26 -12.92
N TYR A 218 12.45 3.81 -14.11
CA TYR A 218 11.44 3.82 -15.16
C TYR A 218 11.57 2.48 -15.89
N GLY A 219 10.63 1.56 -15.63
CA GLY A 219 10.77 0.14 -15.96
C GLY A 219 11.30 -0.16 -17.37
N GLU A 220 12.00 -1.30 -17.50
CA GLU A 220 12.65 -1.75 -18.75
C GLU A 220 11.67 -2.39 -19.74
#